data_AF-A0AAW0ACW9-F1
#
_entry.id   AF-A0AAW0ACW9-F1
#
_cell.length_a   1.000
_cell.length_b   1.000
_cell.length_c   1.000
_cell.angle_alpha   90.00
_cell.angle_beta   90.00
_cell.angle_gamma   90.00
#
_symmetry.space_group_name_H-M   'P 1'
#
loop_
_entity.id
_entity.type
_entity.pdbx_description
1 polymer ?
#
loop_
_entity_poly.entity_id
_entity_poly.type
_entity_poly.pdbx_seq_one_letter_code
_entity_poly.pdbx_strand_id
1 'polypeptide(L)'
;MALSSSTLVAVALTLGLLALPSAKKAWTSTIYAFFDGEVGIEYRNGKTHHVFTCAARGCAHKIFRNQSTQDRNSTTNLRKHALKCWGEENVKAAAEVASLDHARRLLKKNAGTKNQKLTDIFRHHAATGGESFSHVPLEKHEVRAEHVRWVSESLRPFAITKDRGYRRLMKSGRPLAFIPSPSTIARDVKLVRL
;
A
#
# COMPACT_ATOMS: atom_id res chain seq x y z
N MET A 1 -28.26 40.06 -17.90
CA MET A 1 -28.92 39.19 -16.89
C MET A 1 -27.88 38.82 -15.84
N ALA A 2 -27.96 39.39 -14.64
CA ALA A 2 -27.09 39.02 -13.53
C ALA A 2 -27.63 37.74 -12.87
N LEU A 3 -26.79 36.71 -12.78
CA LEU A 3 -27.13 35.46 -12.08
C LEU A 3 -27.32 35.76 -10.58
N SER A 4 -28.34 35.16 -9.96
CA SER A 4 -28.57 35.32 -8.52
C SER A 4 -27.43 34.70 -7.71
N SER A 5 -27.16 35.21 -6.51
CA SER A 5 -26.06 34.73 -5.65
C SER A 5 -26.13 33.22 -5.41
N SER A 6 -27.34 32.66 -5.27
CA SER A 6 -27.56 31.21 -5.11
C SER A 6 -27.22 30.40 -6.37
N THR A 7 -27.53 30.92 -7.57
CA THR A 7 -27.14 30.27 -8.83
C THR A 7 -25.63 30.32 -9.06
N LEU A 8 -24.94 31.39 -8.67
CA LEU A 8 -23.48 31.49 -8.76
C LEU A 8 -22.76 30.49 -7.83
N VAL A 9 -23.26 30.31 -6.61
CA VAL A 9 -22.72 29.31 -5.67
C VAL A 9 -22.93 27.88 -6.18
N ALA A 10 -24.11 27.59 -6.73
CA ALA A 10 -24.40 26.28 -7.31
C ALA A 10 -23.49 25.96 -8.51
N VAL A 11 -23.32 26.92 -9.42
CA VAL A 11 -22.42 26.77 -10.59
C VAL A 11 -20.97 26.56 -10.13
N ALA A 12 -20.49 27.33 -9.14
CA ALA A 12 -19.13 27.18 -8.60
C ALA A 12 -18.91 25.82 -7.91
N LEU A 13 -19.90 25.29 -7.17
CA LEU A 13 -19.85 23.95 -6.59
C LEU A 13 -19.78 22.88 -7.67
N THR A 14 -20.63 22.97 -8.71
CA THR A 14 -20.64 22.00 -9.81
C THR A 14 -19.32 22.00 -10.60
N LEU A 15 -18.74 23.17 -10.87
CA LEU A 15 -17.42 23.29 -11.50
C LEU A 15 -16.30 22.73 -10.61
N GLY A 16 -16.37 22.94 -9.29
CA GLY A 16 -15.45 22.36 -8.32
C GLY A 16 -15.50 20.83 -8.29
N LEU A 17 -16.71 20.25 -8.32
CA LEU A 17 -16.90 18.79 -8.35
C LEU A 17 -16.33 18.16 -9.62
N LEU A 18 -16.47 18.81 -10.78
CA LEU A 18 -15.90 18.33 -12.05
C LEU A 18 -14.36 18.45 -12.10
N ALA A 19 -13.78 19.42 -11.40
CA ALA A 19 -12.33 19.64 -11.37
C ALA A 19 -11.57 18.71 -10.39
N LEU A 20 -12.23 18.22 -9.34
CA LEU A 20 -11.60 17.39 -8.31
C LEU A 20 -11.03 16.05 -8.83
N PRO A 21 -11.73 15.27 -9.70
CA PRO A 21 -11.18 14.04 -10.27
C PRO A 21 -9.90 14.28 -11.08
N SER A 22 -9.85 15.34 -11.89
CA SER A 22 -8.64 15.71 -12.64
C SER A 22 -7.51 16.15 -11.71
N ALA A 23 -7.82 16.91 -10.64
CA ALA A 23 -6.81 17.30 -9.66
C ALA A 23 -6.25 16.09 -8.89
N LYS A 24 -7.09 15.11 -8.51
CA LYS A 24 -6.66 13.87 -7.83
C LYS A 24 -5.63 13.09 -8.64
N LYS A 25 -5.73 13.06 -9.97
CA LYS A 25 -4.75 12.39 -10.85
C LYS A 25 -3.35 13.01 -10.75
N ALA A 26 -3.25 14.31 -10.47
CA ALA A 26 -1.98 15.01 -10.32
C ALA A 26 -1.36 14.85 -8.92
N TRP A 27 -2.05 14.21 -7.97
CA TRP A 27 -1.59 14.07 -6.59
C TRP A 27 -0.75 12.82 -6.40
N THR A 28 0.50 12.87 -6.83
CA THR A 28 1.44 11.73 -6.75
C THR A 28 2.21 11.65 -5.43
N SER A 29 2.24 12.74 -4.64
CA SER A 29 2.99 12.78 -3.37
C SER A 29 2.38 11.86 -2.32
N THR A 30 3.22 11.03 -1.68
CA THR A 30 2.83 10.11 -0.59
C THR A 30 2.20 10.81 0.62
N ILE A 31 2.38 12.13 0.78
CA ILE A 31 1.73 12.92 1.83
C ILE A 31 0.20 12.79 1.80
N TYR A 32 -0.41 12.64 0.62
CA TYR A 32 -1.86 12.45 0.51
C TYR A 32 -2.36 11.11 1.07
N ALA A 33 -1.47 10.19 1.45
CA ALA A 33 -1.84 8.94 2.11
C ALA A 33 -2.30 9.15 3.55
N PHE A 34 -1.81 10.18 4.23
CA PHE A 34 -2.12 10.50 5.64
C PHE A 34 -3.48 11.20 5.85
N PHE A 35 -4.19 11.46 4.76
CA PHE A 35 -5.48 12.13 4.72
C PHE A 35 -6.51 11.20 4.09
N ASP A 36 -7.78 11.47 4.37
CA ASP A 36 -8.88 10.75 3.76
C ASP A 36 -8.83 10.84 2.23
N GLY A 37 -9.19 9.75 1.55
CA GLY A 37 -9.29 9.69 0.09
C GLY A 37 -10.48 10.51 -0.43
N GLU A 38 -11.48 10.71 0.42
CA GLU A 38 -12.61 11.59 0.16
C GLU A 38 -12.26 13.04 0.55
N VAL A 39 -11.80 13.78 -0.45
CA VAL A 39 -11.54 15.22 -0.33
C VAL A 39 -12.85 15.98 -0.51
N GLY A 40 -13.23 16.75 0.51
CA GLY A 40 -14.40 17.62 0.46
C GLY A 40 -14.13 18.88 -0.36
N ILE A 41 -15.19 19.53 -0.83
CA ILE A 41 -15.14 20.85 -1.46
C ILE A 41 -15.99 21.79 -0.61
N GLU A 42 -15.38 22.87 -0.16
CA GLU A 42 -16.09 23.93 0.58
C GLU A 42 -15.87 25.28 -0.10
N TYR A 43 -16.91 26.11 -0.08
CA TYR A 43 -16.85 27.48 -0.57
C TYR A 43 -16.74 28.42 0.63
N ARG A 44 -15.65 29.20 0.71
CA ARG A 44 -15.40 30.15 1.80
C ARG A 44 -14.92 31.47 1.21
N ASN A 45 -15.53 32.57 1.63
CA ASN A 45 -15.14 33.93 1.23
C ASN A 45 -15.01 34.11 -0.30
N GLY A 46 -15.95 33.56 -1.07
CA GLY A 46 -15.93 33.68 -2.54
C GLY A 46 -14.88 32.80 -3.24
N LYS A 47 -14.25 31.85 -2.55
CA LYS A 47 -13.20 31.00 -3.08
C LYS A 47 -13.49 29.53 -2.79
N THR A 48 -13.07 28.67 -3.71
CA THR A 48 -13.22 27.21 -3.60
C THR A 48 -12.02 26.62 -2.87
N HIS A 49 -12.29 25.79 -1.86
CA HIS A 49 -11.28 25.10 -1.07
C HIS A 49 -11.47 23.59 -1.14
N HIS A 50 -10.36 22.86 -1.32
CA HIS A 50 -10.32 21.42 -1.05
C HIS A 50 -10.12 21.20 0.45
N VAL A 51 -10.89 20.30 1.02
CA VAL A 51 -10.88 19.98 2.44
C VAL A 51 -10.28 18.59 2.62
N PHE A 52 -9.09 18.55 3.21
CA PHE A 52 -8.40 17.31 3.56
C PHE A 52 -8.61 17.01 5.03
N THR A 53 -9.25 15.88 5.33
CA THR A 53 -9.45 15.39 6.69
C THR A 53 -8.30 14.45 7.04
N CYS A 54 -7.70 14.59 8.23
CA CYS A 54 -6.66 13.67 8.69
C CYS A 54 -7.21 12.24 8.82
N ALA A 55 -6.46 11.23 8.37
CA ALA A 55 -6.84 9.83 8.48
C ALA A 55 -6.47 9.21 9.84
N ALA A 56 -5.81 9.95 10.74
CA ALA A 56 -5.36 9.42 12.02
C ALA A 56 -6.54 9.19 12.96
N ARG A 57 -6.54 8.04 13.64
CA ARG A 57 -7.57 7.72 14.63
C ARG A 57 -7.55 8.76 15.75
N GLY A 58 -8.69 9.41 15.98
CA GLY A 58 -8.84 10.45 17.01
C GLY A 58 -8.38 11.85 16.57
N CYS A 59 -7.90 12.03 15.34
CA CYS A 59 -7.61 13.37 14.81
C CYS A 59 -8.76 13.87 13.95
N ALA A 60 -9.44 14.94 14.39
CA ALA A 60 -10.51 15.59 13.63
C ALA A 60 -10.02 16.81 12.80
N HIS A 61 -8.71 16.96 12.63
CA HIS A 61 -8.14 18.14 11.99
C HIS A 61 -8.45 18.16 10.49
N LYS A 62 -8.91 19.32 9.99
CA LYS A 62 -9.21 19.57 8.58
C LYS A 62 -8.28 20.65 8.03
N ILE A 63 -7.71 20.40 6.86
CA ILE A 63 -6.84 21.34 6.16
C ILE A 63 -7.56 21.85 4.93
N PHE A 64 -7.69 23.17 4.83
CA PHE A 64 -8.32 23.85 3.72
C PHE A 64 -7.25 24.32 2.73
N ARG A 65 -7.32 23.83 1.50
CA ARG A 65 -6.42 24.24 0.42
C ARG A 65 -7.17 25.03 -0.63
N ASN A 66 -6.83 26.31 -0.75
CA ASN A 66 -7.41 27.22 -1.73
C ASN A 66 -7.10 26.76 -3.16
N GLN A 67 -8.12 26.73 -4.03
CA GLN A 67 -7.99 26.38 -5.45
C GLN A 67 -7.81 27.60 -6.36
N SER A 68 -8.08 28.80 -5.85
CA SER A 68 -8.01 30.05 -6.61
C SER A 68 -6.59 30.64 -6.69
N THR A 69 -5.63 30.11 -5.93
CA THR A 69 -4.25 30.63 -5.88
C THR A 69 -3.29 29.81 -6.75
N GLN A 70 -2.13 30.39 -7.08
CA GLN A 70 -1.06 29.70 -7.80
C GLN A 70 -0.53 28.49 -7.00
N ASP A 71 -0.54 28.57 -5.67
CA ASP A 71 -0.12 27.50 -4.75
C ASP A 71 -1.14 26.36 -4.57
N ARG A 72 -2.08 26.18 -5.51
CA ARG A 72 -3.14 25.16 -5.44
C ARG A 72 -2.63 23.71 -5.29
N ASN A 73 -1.36 23.47 -5.61
CA ASN A 73 -0.68 22.16 -5.51
C ASN A 73 0.29 22.06 -4.32
N SER A 74 0.44 23.11 -3.51
CA SER A 74 1.36 23.08 -2.36
C SER A 74 0.91 22.04 -1.32
N THR A 75 1.88 21.27 -0.82
CA THR A 75 1.68 20.23 0.20
C THR A 75 2.23 20.62 1.57
N THR A 76 2.77 21.83 1.73
CA THR A 76 3.46 22.27 2.95
C THR A 76 2.57 22.18 4.19
N ASN A 77 1.31 22.62 4.10
CA ASN A 77 0.38 22.55 5.23
C ASN A 77 0.01 21.11 5.59
N LEU A 78 -0.19 20.27 4.58
CA LEU A 78 -0.47 18.84 4.75
C LEU A 78 0.72 18.14 5.41
N ARG A 79 1.94 18.42 4.94
CA ARG A 79 3.17 17.87 5.50
C ARG A 79 3.39 18.28 6.95
N LYS A 80 3.23 19.57 7.27
CA LYS A 80 3.37 20.07 8.67
C LYS A 80 2.43 19.33 9.62
N HIS A 81 1.18 19.14 9.21
CA HIS A 81 0.22 18.38 10.02
C HIS A 81 0.59 16.90 10.10
N ALA A 82 0.93 16.25 8.99
CA ALA A 82 1.29 14.84 8.97
C ALA A 82 2.49 14.54 9.88
N LEU A 83 3.52 15.39 9.86
CA LEU A 83 4.68 15.28 10.76
C LEU A 83 4.27 15.33 12.24
N LYS A 84 3.38 16.27 12.60
CA LYS A 84 2.90 16.41 13.98
C LYS A 84 1.99 15.25 14.40
N CYS A 85 1.12 14.78 13.51
CA CYS A 85 0.07 13.81 13.83
C CYS A 85 0.55 12.36 13.79
N TRP A 86 1.38 12.01 12.81
CA TRP A 86 1.86 10.65 12.58
C TRP A 86 3.31 10.44 13.01
N GLY A 87 4.05 11.53 13.25
CA GLY A 87 5.48 11.49 13.55
C GLY A 87 6.35 11.53 12.29
N GLU A 88 7.52 12.14 12.43
CA GLU A 88 8.43 12.37 11.29
C GLU A 88 8.93 11.08 10.65
N GLU A 89 9.25 10.07 11.45
CA GLU A 89 9.75 8.79 10.96
C GLU A 89 8.72 8.07 10.07
N ASN A 90 7.44 8.08 10.47
CA ASN A 90 6.37 7.48 9.69
C ASN A 90 6.18 8.18 8.34
N VAL A 91 6.24 9.52 8.35
CA VAL A 91 6.12 10.31 7.12
C VAL A 91 7.29 10.04 6.17
N LYS A 92 8.52 9.91 6.69
CA LYS A 92 9.69 9.55 5.89
C LYS A 92 9.59 8.13 5.34
N ALA A 93 9.31 7.14 6.18
CA ALA A 93 9.21 5.74 5.77
C ALA A 93 8.07 5.51 4.75
N ALA A 94 6.94 6.21 4.87
CA ALA A 94 5.86 6.15 3.88
C ALA A 94 6.28 6.73 2.52
N ALA A 95 7.21 7.68 2.48
CA ALA A 95 7.74 8.24 1.24
C ALA A 95 8.67 7.27 0.49
N GLU A 96 9.22 6.27 1.18
CA GLU A 96 10.05 5.22 0.59
C GLU A 96 9.20 4.09 -0.04
N VAL A 97 7.90 4.03 0.27
CA VAL A 97 6.99 3.06 -0.35
C VAL A 97 6.70 3.45 -1.80
N ALA A 98 6.76 2.46 -2.69
CA ALA A 98 6.67 2.66 -4.14
C ALA A 98 5.38 3.33 -4.66
N SER A 99 4.29 3.38 -3.89
CA SER A 99 3.00 3.90 -4.37
C SER A 99 2.16 4.55 -3.27
N LEU A 100 1.52 5.68 -3.61
CA LEU A 100 0.53 6.36 -2.77
C LEU A 100 -0.58 5.42 -2.29
N ASP A 101 -1.14 4.63 -3.20
CA ASP A 101 -2.25 3.73 -2.87
C ASP A 101 -1.78 2.60 -1.96
N HIS A 102 -0.53 2.17 -2.10
CA HIS A 102 0.07 1.20 -1.19
C HIS A 102 0.21 1.79 0.22
N ALA A 103 0.77 3.00 0.35
CA ALA A 103 0.86 3.71 1.63
C ALA A 103 -0.52 3.89 2.29
N ARG A 104 -1.56 4.25 1.52
CA ARG A 104 -2.95 4.35 2.03
C ARG A 104 -3.47 3.03 2.59
N ARG A 105 -3.25 1.93 1.86
CA ARG A 105 -3.68 0.59 2.32
C ARG A 105 -2.98 0.20 3.63
N LEU A 106 -1.69 0.50 3.76
CA LEU A 106 -0.93 0.22 4.98
C LEU A 106 -1.45 1.04 6.17
N LEU A 107 -1.72 2.34 5.98
CA LEU A 107 -2.29 3.19 7.02
C LEU A 107 -3.66 2.69 7.49
N LYS A 108 -4.55 2.36 6.54
CA LYS A 108 -5.90 1.89 6.87
C LYS A 108 -5.89 0.55 7.61
N LYS A 109 -5.05 -0.40 7.20
CA LYS A 109 -4.90 -1.70 7.86
C LYS A 109 -4.32 -1.61 9.27
N ASN A 110 -3.49 -0.59 9.51
CA ASN A 110 -2.75 -0.44 10.77
C ASN A 110 -3.23 0.76 11.59
N ALA A 111 -4.49 1.18 11.40
CA ALA A 111 -5.08 2.31 12.10
C ALA A 111 -5.19 2.03 13.61
N GLY A 112 -4.25 2.57 14.40
CA GLY A 112 -4.15 2.38 15.84
C GLY A 112 -2.86 1.69 16.31
N THR A 113 -1.99 1.31 15.38
CA THR A 113 -0.66 0.79 15.69
C THR A 113 0.24 1.89 16.24
N LYS A 114 1.11 1.58 17.21
CA LYS A 114 2.11 2.52 17.74
C LYS A 114 3.04 2.99 16.61
N ASN A 115 3.45 4.26 16.66
CA ASN A 115 4.25 4.89 15.60
C ASN A 115 5.47 4.06 15.16
N GLN A 116 6.26 3.51 16.09
CA GLN A 116 7.43 2.68 15.76
C GLN A 116 7.09 1.45 14.91
N LYS A 117 6.02 0.72 15.28
CA LYS A 117 5.55 -0.45 14.52
C LYS A 117 5.05 -0.06 13.13
N LEU A 118 4.45 1.12 12.98
CA LEU A 118 4.01 1.61 11.68
C LEU A 118 5.20 1.95 10.78
N THR A 119 6.27 2.53 11.34
CA THR A 119 7.53 2.80 10.61
C THR A 119 8.13 1.51 10.07
N ASP A 120 8.18 0.45 10.89
CA ASP A 120 8.75 -0.85 10.48
C ASP A 120 7.93 -1.51 9.36
N ILE A 121 6.61 -1.40 9.42
CA ILE A 121 5.72 -1.86 8.34
C ILE A 121 6.04 -1.12 7.04
N PHE A 122 6.17 0.21 7.08
CA PHE A 122 6.53 0.97 5.89
C PHE A 122 7.89 0.56 5.34
N ARG A 123 8.92 0.43 6.18
CA ARG A 123 10.27 0.00 5.75
C ARG A 123 10.25 -1.39 5.13
N HIS A 124 9.53 -2.35 5.74
CA HIS A 124 9.38 -3.70 5.18
C HIS A 124 8.75 -3.66 3.78
N HIS A 125 7.75 -2.80 3.58
CA HIS A 125 7.09 -2.64 2.27
C HIS A 125 7.84 -1.72 1.30
N ALA A 126 8.76 -0.90 1.78
CA ALA A 126 9.65 -0.06 0.97
C ALA A 126 10.86 -0.86 0.46
N ALA A 127 11.32 -1.87 1.21
CA ALA A 127 12.41 -2.78 0.85
C ALA A 127 12.06 -3.76 -0.29
N THR A 128 11.22 -3.34 -1.23
CA THR A 128 10.72 -4.19 -2.32
C THR A 128 11.89 -4.65 -3.20
N GLY A 129 12.24 -5.93 -3.05
CA GLY A 129 13.32 -6.64 -3.73
C GLY A 129 13.68 -7.97 -3.04
N GLY A 130 13.40 -8.10 -1.75
CA GLY A 130 13.54 -9.37 -1.02
C GLY A 130 12.27 -10.22 -1.06
N GLU A 131 12.42 -11.51 -1.36
CA GLU A 131 11.36 -12.50 -1.15
C GLU A 131 10.96 -12.52 0.33
N SER A 132 9.65 -12.43 0.62
CA SER A 132 9.14 -12.55 1.99
C SER A 132 8.82 -14.00 2.30
N PHE A 133 9.35 -14.54 3.40
CA PHE A 133 9.10 -15.91 3.83
C PHE A 133 8.24 -15.95 5.10
N SER A 134 7.29 -16.89 5.15
CA SER A 134 6.53 -17.17 6.37
C SER A 134 7.41 -17.86 7.41
N HIS A 135 7.25 -17.48 8.68
CA HIS A 135 7.82 -18.24 9.80
C HIS A 135 7.05 -19.53 10.10
N VAL A 136 5.80 -19.64 9.65
CA VAL A 136 4.97 -20.83 9.82
C VAL A 136 5.35 -21.87 8.76
N PRO A 137 5.62 -23.13 9.14
CA PRO A 137 5.86 -24.20 8.19
C PRO A 137 4.64 -24.44 7.28
N LEU A 138 4.89 -24.63 5.99
CA LEU A 138 3.87 -25.03 5.03
C LEU A 138 3.31 -26.42 5.38
N GLU A 139 2.03 -26.62 5.10
CA GLU A 139 1.40 -27.92 5.18
C GLU A 139 1.90 -28.86 4.06
N LYS A 140 1.70 -30.17 4.26
CA LYS A 140 2.20 -31.20 3.33
C LYS A 140 1.75 -30.99 1.88
N HIS A 141 0.52 -30.52 1.68
CA HIS A 141 -0.04 -30.29 0.35
C HIS A 141 0.52 -29.01 -0.29
N GLU A 142 0.71 -27.95 0.49
CA GLU A 142 1.36 -26.70 0.07
C GLU A 142 2.82 -26.96 -0.33
N VAL A 143 3.57 -27.73 0.48
CA VAL A 143 4.94 -28.15 0.15
C VAL A 143 5.00 -28.86 -1.20
N ARG A 144 4.03 -29.74 -1.51
CA ARG A 144 3.98 -30.41 -2.82
C ARG A 144 3.77 -29.43 -3.96
N ALA A 145 2.79 -28.53 -3.82
CA ALA A 145 2.49 -27.52 -4.83
C ALA A 145 3.69 -26.61 -5.10
N GLU A 146 4.36 -26.13 -4.05
CA GLU A 146 5.56 -25.28 -4.18
C GLU A 146 6.73 -26.03 -4.83
N HIS A 147 6.95 -27.31 -4.52
CA HIS A 147 7.96 -28.10 -5.21
C HIS A 147 7.65 -28.30 -6.70
N VAL A 148 6.38 -28.58 -7.04
CA VAL A 148 5.93 -28.73 -8.42
C VAL A 148 6.16 -27.44 -9.19
N ARG A 149 5.75 -26.31 -8.62
CA ARG A 149 5.94 -24.98 -9.18
C ARG A 149 7.41 -24.69 -9.42
N TRP A 150 8.23 -24.80 -8.37
CA TRP A 150 9.67 -24.52 -8.45
C TRP A 150 10.38 -25.38 -9.49
N VAL A 151 10.13 -26.69 -9.48
CA VAL A 151 10.76 -27.61 -10.43
C VAL A 151 10.35 -27.32 -11.87
N SER A 152 9.09 -26.95 -12.09
CA SER A 152 8.57 -26.62 -13.42
C SER A 152 9.11 -25.28 -13.93
N GLU A 153 9.09 -24.23 -13.09
CA GLU A 153 9.56 -22.89 -13.45
C GLU A 153 11.08 -22.85 -13.66
N SER A 154 11.85 -23.60 -12.88
CA SER A 154 13.33 -23.61 -12.95
C SER A 154 13.91 -24.78 -13.75
N LEU A 155 13.08 -25.59 -14.41
CA LEU A 155 13.47 -26.78 -15.19
C LEU A 155 14.43 -27.71 -14.43
N ARG A 156 14.16 -27.95 -13.15
CA ARG A 156 15.01 -28.80 -12.31
C ARG A 156 14.69 -30.29 -12.53
N PRO A 157 15.66 -31.20 -12.37
CA PRO A 157 15.35 -32.63 -12.38
C PRO A 157 14.54 -33.00 -11.14
N PHE A 158 13.51 -33.84 -11.29
CA PHE A 158 12.71 -34.34 -10.15
C PHE A 158 13.56 -35.02 -9.07
N ALA A 159 14.72 -35.57 -9.46
CA ALA A 159 15.67 -36.21 -8.55
C ALA A 159 16.29 -35.25 -7.52
N ILE A 160 16.16 -33.93 -7.68
CA ILE A 160 16.73 -32.93 -6.75
C ILE A 160 16.29 -33.14 -5.30
N THR A 161 15.09 -33.67 -5.05
CA THR A 161 14.61 -33.93 -3.68
C THR A 161 15.32 -35.09 -2.98
N LYS A 162 16.07 -35.90 -3.73
CA LYS A 162 16.95 -36.95 -3.18
C LYS A 162 18.37 -36.46 -2.96
N ASP A 163 18.75 -35.31 -3.51
CA ASP A 163 20.09 -34.77 -3.34
C ASP A 163 20.43 -34.54 -1.86
N ARG A 164 21.66 -34.90 -1.48
CA ARG A 164 22.12 -34.80 -0.09
C ARG A 164 22.22 -33.35 0.37
N GLY A 165 22.74 -32.47 -0.49
CA GLY A 165 22.89 -31.04 -0.19
C GLY A 165 21.53 -30.36 -0.01
N TYR A 166 20.62 -30.63 -0.94
CA TYR A 166 19.24 -30.17 -0.88
C TYR A 166 18.53 -30.62 0.41
N ARG A 167 18.57 -31.92 0.74
CA ARG A 167 17.95 -32.44 1.96
C ARG A 167 18.57 -31.84 3.21
N ARG A 168 19.89 -31.60 3.22
CA ARG A 168 20.57 -30.94 4.34
C ARG A 168 20.04 -29.52 4.51
N LEU A 169 19.92 -28.73 3.45
CA LEU A 169 19.40 -27.36 3.51
C LEU A 169 17.94 -27.33 4.00
N MET A 170 17.07 -28.14 3.41
CA MET A 170 15.63 -28.14 3.74
C MET A 170 15.32 -28.65 5.15
N LYS A 171 16.14 -29.56 5.68
CA LYS A 171 15.92 -30.17 7.02
C LYS A 171 16.74 -29.53 8.13
N SER A 172 17.72 -28.67 7.82
CA SER A 172 18.49 -27.98 8.85
C SER A 172 17.57 -27.03 9.64
N GLY A 173 17.53 -27.18 10.96
CA GLY A 173 16.57 -26.48 11.83
C GLY A 173 15.13 -26.99 11.75
N ARG A 174 14.80 -27.90 10.82
CA ARG A 174 13.47 -28.50 10.65
C ARG A 174 13.56 -30.01 10.27
N PRO A 175 14.03 -30.89 11.16
CA PRO A 175 14.32 -32.29 10.79
C PRO A 175 13.10 -33.08 10.25
N LEU A 176 11.92 -32.76 10.78
CA LEU A 176 10.64 -33.36 10.42
C LEU A 176 9.98 -32.74 9.19
N ALA A 177 10.62 -31.75 8.54
CA ALA A 177 10.10 -31.16 7.31
C ALA A 177 9.85 -32.23 6.24
N PHE A 178 8.65 -32.20 5.69
CA PHE A 178 8.26 -33.08 4.60
C PHE A 178 8.96 -32.65 3.31
N ILE A 179 9.50 -33.62 2.57
CA ILE A 179 10.06 -33.42 1.24
C ILE A 179 9.41 -34.48 0.33
N PRO A 180 8.72 -34.10 -0.75
CA PRO A 180 8.10 -35.04 -1.67
C PRO A 180 9.15 -35.87 -2.43
N SER A 181 8.81 -37.12 -2.73
CA SER A 181 9.66 -37.97 -3.55
C SER A 181 9.64 -37.49 -5.02
N PRO A 182 10.68 -37.82 -5.82
CA PRO A 182 10.70 -37.48 -7.25
C PRO A 182 9.46 -38.00 -7.99
N SER A 183 9.01 -39.22 -7.67
CA SER A 183 7.82 -39.82 -8.28
C SER A 183 6.52 -39.11 -7.87
N THR A 184 6.46 -38.47 -6.70
CA THR A 184 5.31 -37.63 -6.32
C THR A 184 5.31 -36.35 -7.13
N ILE A 185 6.44 -35.64 -7.24
CA ILE A 185 6.54 -34.42 -8.06
C ILE A 185 6.20 -34.74 -9.52
N ALA A 186 6.77 -35.81 -10.08
CA ALA A 186 6.52 -36.18 -11.48
C ALA A 186 5.04 -36.49 -11.76
N ARG A 187 4.32 -37.10 -10.82
CA ARG A 187 2.87 -37.32 -10.94
C ARG A 187 2.11 -36.00 -10.84
N ASP A 188 2.44 -35.17 -9.86
CA ASP A 188 1.75 -33.90 -9.63
C ASP A 188 1.95 -32.92 -10.80
N VAL A 189 3.17 -32.82 -11.35
CA VAL A 189 3.46 -32.01 -12.56
C VAL A 189 2.61 -32.48 -13.76
N LYS A 190 2.44 -33.80 -13.95
CA LYS A 190 1.59 -34.34 -15.02
C LYS A 190 0.11 -34.01 -14.82
N LEU A 191 -0.34 -33.94 -13.58
CA LEU A 191 -1.72 -33.60 -13.23
C LEU A 191 -2.01 -32.11 -13.39
N VAL A 192 -1.03 -31.26 -13.12
CA VAL A 192 -1.11 -29.78 -13.19
C VAL A 192 -0.92 -29.29 -14.64
N ARG A 193 -1.26 -30.10 -15.65
CA ARG A 193 -1.17 -29.73 -17.09
C ARG A 193 -1.55 -28.25 -17.30
N LEU A 194 -0.55 -27.42 -17.59
CA LEU A 194 -0.69 -26.07 -18.15
C LEU A 194 -1.28 -26.17 -19.55
#